data_AF-A0A8K0EJL4-F1
#
_entry.id   AF-A0A8K0EJL4-F1
#
_cell.length_a   1.000
_cell.length_b   1.000
_cell.length_c   1.000
_cell.angle_alpha   90.00
_cell.angle_beta   90.00
_cell.angle_gamma   90.00
#
_symmetry.space_group_name_H-M   'P 1'
#
loop_
_entity.id
_entity.type
_entity.pdbx_description
1 polymer ?
#
loop_
_entity_poly.entity_id
_entity_poly.type
_entity_poly.pdbx_seq_one_letter_code
_entity_poly.pdbx_strand_id
1 'polypeptide(L)'
;MARSVRCAGGVGLTCLVLGTLGLCLYNTLLYTFVTKMMVLQKGSFIFDFWKDIPIPIYMQFYLFDILNVEEVLKGGKPAVEQRGPYTFREYRNKTSLQFNDDDTVSYLNLKRYEFVPEMSVGSENDTIMTLNIPAMAISWWLKTQGTLIKDAASLALLLGGEPLFFRRTVAGLIWGYPEPLLAAAQRFAPALVKDDKFGIWLNQKTNSTDGVYTVFTGLTEPGKFAFIYQWNGMTHLPYWKRPCGKVNGTEGIMFPPIEDRDKRLYIFVSDLCRSAYLSYEGPRAVGGVPVYRYILPQEELRSGRHDPDNSCYCGDGCLQDGLIDVRSCHLGAPVVLSLPHFYLGNESLSRGVAGLRPNKMEHQIFLDVEPTTGVALAAARRTQINIIVSPVPHMRDTEHIREVVLPIVWINESAAVGPDFIRYFWDQVVVRERAGLGGMVAAVSAGGATVLLAALWYCRQRKNTGARDTRPQIVQVTKPREETTTTLQTEGSEPREETTPLLQTGGNKDTREETTPFLNSVGST
;
A
#
# COMPACT_ATOMS: atom_id res chain seq x y z
N MET A 1 37.13 36.83 -28.30
CA MET A 1 35.76 37.08 -27.79
C MET A 1 34.67 36.43 -28.66
N ALA A 2 34.59 36.69 -29.97
CA ALA A 2 33.53 36.11 -30.83
C ALA A 2 33.50 34.57 -30.91
N ARG A 3 34.66 33.90 -30.94
CA ARG A 3 34.75 32.43 -30.91
C ARG A 3 34.20 31.87 -29.59
N SER A 4 34.58 32.47 -28.46
CA SER A 4 34.12 32.07 -27.13
C SER A 4 32.60 32.19 -26.97
N VAL A 5 31.98 33.25 -27.51
CA VAL A 5 30.51 33.42 -27.47
C VAL A 5 29.80 32.41 -28.36
N ARG A 6 30.36 32.05 -29.52
CA ARG A 6 29.82 30.97 -30.38
C ARG A 6 29.92 29.61 -29.71
N CYS A 7 31.04 29.31 -29.05
CA CYS A 7 31.20 28.08 -28.26
C CYS A 7 30.20 28.03 -27.10
N ALA A 8 30.04 29.12 -26.34
CA ALA A 8 29.08 29.21 -25.24
C ALA A 8 27.62 29.07 -25.73
N GLY A 9 27.27 29.68 -26.86
CA GLY A 9 25.96 29.52 -27.49
C GLY A 9 25.71 28.08 -27.98
N GLY A 10 26.74 27.41 -28.51
CA GLY A 10 26.66 26.00 -28.90
C GLY A 10 26.43 25.07 -27.72
N VAL A 11 27.19 25.24 -26.62
CA VAL A 11 26.98 24.49 -25.37
C VAL A 11 25.58 24.76 -24.80
N GLY A 12 25.15 26.02 -24.80
CA GLY A 12 23.82 26.42 -24.36
C GLY A 12 22.71 25.76 -25.16
N LEU A 13 22.85 25.71 -26.49
CA LEU A 13 21.92 25.03 -27.37
C LEU A 13 21.86 23.53 -27.11
N THR A 14 23.01 22.87 -26.91
CA THR A 14 23.06 21.44 -26.56
C THR A 14 22.37 21.17 -25.22
N CYS A 15 22.63 21.97 -24.18
CA CYS A 15 21.96 21.86 -22.88
C CYS A 15 20.45 22.09 -23.00
N LEU A 16 20.03 23.06 -23.81
CA LEU A 16 18.63 23.33 -24.07
C LEU A 16 17.95 22.13 -24.75
N VAL A 17 18.56 21.60 -25.82
CA VAL A 17 18.02 20.45 -26.57
C VAL A 17 17.98 19.18 -25.73
N LEU A 18 19.05 18.86 -24.99
CA LEU A 18 19.10 17.68 -24.13
C LEU A 18 18.16 17.82 -22.93
N GLY A 19 18.06 19.01 -22.35
CA GLY A 19 17.13 19.29 -21.25
C GLY A 19 15.67 19.18 -21.67
N THR A 20 15.30 19.75 -22.83
CA THR A 20 13.93 19.63 -23.35
C THR A 20 13.61 18.21 -23.75
N LEU A 21 14.53 17.49 -24.41
CA LEU A 21 14.37 16.06 -24.70
C LEU A 21 14.20 15.25 -23.41
N GLY A 22 14.99 15.55 -22.37
CA GLY A 22 14.87 14.94 -21.05
C GLY A 22 13.49 15.16 -20.44
N LEU A 23 12.97 16.39 -20.46
CA LEU A 23 11.63 16.70 -19.96
C LEU A 23 10.52 16.00 -20.78
N CYS A 24 10.65 15.97 -22.10
CA CYS A 24 9.71 15.26 -22.97
C CYS A 24 9.70 13.75 -22.70
N LEU A 25 10.84 13.17 -22.35
CA LEU A 25 11.00 11.74 -22.04
C LEU A 25 10.95 11.43 -20.54
N TYR A 26 10.66 12.42 -19.69
CA TYR A 26 10.78 12.29 -18.23
C TYR A 26 9.94 11.12 -17.70
N ASN A 27 8.67 11.03 -18.09
CA ASN A 27 7.79 9.95 -17.65
C ASN A 27 8.31 8.57 -18.06
N THR A 28 8.84 8.43 -19.29
CA THR A 28 9.44 7.18 -19.77
C THR A 28 10.71 6.82 -19.01
N LEU A 29 11.57 7.81 -18.73
CA LEU A 29 12.80 7.62 -17.97
C LEU A 29 12.49 7.22 -16.52
N LEU A 30 11.53 7.91 -15.89
CA LEU A 30 11.07 7.62 -14.54
C LEU A 30 10.47 6.21 -14.46
N TYR A 31 9.55 5.88 -15.36
CA TYR A 31 8.95 4.55 -15.44
C TYR A 31 10.01 3.46 -15.62
N THR A 32 10.98 3.66 -16.52
CA THR A 32 12.08 2.71 -16.72
C THR A 32 12.99 2.57 -15.50
N PHE A 33 13.26 3.67 -14.80
CA PHE A 33 14.06 3.67 -13.57
C PHE A 33 13.34 2.91 -12.44
N VAL A 34 12.07 3.23 -12.22
CA VAL A 34 11.25 2.61 -11.17
C VAL A 34 11.05 1.13 -11.44
N THR A 35 10.67 0.75 -12.66
CA THR A 35 10.45 -0.66 -12.99
C THR A 35 11.70 -1.51 -12.84
N LYS A 36 12.91 -0.97 -13.07
CA LYS A 36 14.17 -1.67 -12.78
C LYS A 36 14.48 -1.83 -11.29
N MET A 37 14.03 -0.89 -10.46
CA MET A 37 14.16 -1.00 -9.00
C MET A 37 13.11 -1.94 -8.40
N MET A 38 11.93 -1.99 -9.01
CA MET A 38 10.75 -2.77 -8.61
C MET A 38 10.69 -4.11 -9.35
N VAL A 39 11.73 -4.93 -9.21
CA VAL A 39 11.77 -6.32 -9.72
C VAL A 39 12.13 -7.26 -8.58
N LEU A 40 11.51 -8.43 -8.51
CA LEU A 40 11.90 -9.47 -7.55
C LEU A 40 13.14 -10.21 -8.07
N GLN A 41 14.30 -9.56 -7.98
CA GLN A 41 15.60 -10.13 -8.35
C GLN A 41 16.63 -9.74 -7.30
N LYS A 42 17.53 -10.67 -6.94
CA LYS A 42 18.60 -10.40 -5.97
C LYS A 42 19.38 -9.15 -6.37
N GLY A 43 19.53 -8.22 -5.42
CA GLY A 43 20.23 -6.94 -5.61
C GLY A 43 19.36 -5.78 -6.09
N SER A 44 18.08 -5.99 -6.41
CA SER A 44 17.14 -4.90 -6.62
C SER A 44 16.79 -4.20 -5.30
N PHE A 45 16.29 -2.97 -5.37
CA PHE A 45 15.89 -2.18 -4.21
C PHE A 45 14.81 -2.89 -3.38
N ILE A 46 13.82 -3.49 -4.04
CA ILE A 46 12.64 -4.03 -3.36
C ILE A 46 12.82 -5.46 -2.87
N PHE A 47 13.79 -6.22 -3.40
CA PHE A 47 13.90 -7.65 -3.16
C PHE A 47 14.06 -8.01 -1.69
N ASP A 48 14.95 -7.33 -0.97
CA ASP A 48 15.19 -7.62 0.44
C ASP A 48 13.98 -7.24 1.30
N PHE A 49 13.30 -6.14 0.99
CA PHE A 49 12.06 -5.74 1.67
C PHE A 49 10.92 -6.74 1.42
N TRP A 50 10.80 -7.24 0.19
CA TRP A 50 9.81 -8.26 -0.18
C TRP A 50 10.05 -9.58 0.54
N LYS A 51 11.32 -9.98 0.63
CA LYS A 51 11.73 -11.23 1.25
C LYS A 51 11.57 -11.20 2.77
N ASP A 52 12.08 -10.14 3.41
CA ASP A 52 12.14 -9.96 4.85
C ASP A 52 11.59 -8.57 5.21
N ILE A 53 10.30 -8.51 5.56
CA ILE A 53 9.59 -7.24 5.78
C ILE A 53 10.17 -6.54 7.03
N PRO A 54 10.80 -5.36 6.89
CA PRO A 54 11.50 -4.70 8.00
C PRO A 54 10.58 -3.87 8.91
N ILE A 55 9.28 -3.81 8.59
CA ILE A 55 8.29 -3.05 9.36
C ILE A 55 7.53 -3.96 10.33
N PRO A 56 7.26 -3.48 11.56
CA PRO A 56 6.47 -4.25 12.51
C PRO A 56 5.02 -4.35 12.01
N ILE A 57 4.55 -5.58 11.87
CA ILE A 57 3.14 -5.90 11.62
C ILE A 57 2.54 -6.29 12.96
N TYR A 58 1.39 -5.72 13.30
CA TYR A 58 0.65 -6.06 14.50
C TYR A 58 -0.69 -6.69 14.13
N MET A 59 -0.95 -7.86 14.71
CA MET A 59 -2.21 -8.56 14.64
C MET A 59 -2.92 -8.41 16.00
N GLN A 60 -4.05 -7.73 16.01
CA GLN A 60 -4.81 -7.44 17.22
C GLN A 60 -6.15 -8.16 17.17
N PHE A 61 -6.45 -8.91 18.22
CA PHE A 61 -7.71 -9.65 18.36
C PHE A 61 -8.66 -8.93 19.31
N TYR A 62 -9.92 -8.81 18.89
CA TYR A 62 -11.01 -8.23 19.65
C TYR A 62 -12.13 -9.26 19.71
N LEU A 63 -12.24 -9.93 20.85
CA LEU A 63 -13.18 -11.02 21.04
C LEU A 63 -14.52 -10.50 21.55
N PHE A 64 -15.61 -11.20 21.25
CA PHE A 64 -16.95 -10.87 21.73
C PHE A 64 -17.34 -11.81 22.89
N ASP A 65 -17.39 -11.26 24.10
CA ASP A 65 -17.79 -11.97 25.32
C ASP A 65 -19.31 -12.01 25.43
N ILE A 66 -19.88 -13.21 25.52
CA ILE A 66 -21.34 -13.41 25.53
C ILE A 66 -21.87 -13.24 26.95
N LEU A 67 -22.78 -12.28 27.13
CA LEU A 67 -23.26 -11.85 28.45
C LEU A 67 -24.48 -12.62 28.95
N ASN A 68 -25.34 -13.13 28.04
CA ASN A 68 -26.67 -13.66 28.37
C ASN A 68 -26.94 -15.05 27.78
N VAL A 69 -26.03 -16.01 27.99
CA VAL A 69 -26.11 -17.39 27.47
C VAL A 69 -27.46 -18.07 27.72
N GLU A 70 -28.00 -17.98 28.95
CA GLU A 70 -29.27 -18.63 29.30
C GLU A 70 -30.47 -18.10 28.51
N GLU A 71 -30.48 -16.79 28.21
CA GLU A 71 -31.52 -16.17 27.39
C GLU A 71 -31.38 -16.62 25.94
N VAL A 72 -30.15 -16.67 25.42
CA VAL A 72 -29.86 -17.10 24.04
C VAL A 72 -30.34 -18.53 23.81
N LEU A 73 -30.06 -19.45 24.74
CA LEU A 73 -30.51 -20.85 24.67
C LEU A 73 -32.05 -20.98 24.65
N LYS A 74 -32.78 -19.98 25.18
CA LYS A 74 -34.25 -19.90 25.18
C LYS A 74 -34.81 -19.11 23.99
N GLY A 75 -33.97 -18.73 23.02
CA GLY A 75 -34.38 -17.95 21.84
C GLY A 75 -34.29 -16.43 22.01
N GLY A 76 -33.72 -15.96 23.12
CA GLY A 76 -33.44 -14.55 23.38
C GLY A 76 -32.40 -13.97 22.43
N LYS A 77 -32.35 -12.63 22.39
CA LYS A 77 -31.37 -11.91 21.57
C LYS A 77 -29.98 -11.95 22.24
N PRO A 78 -28.91 -12.36 21.55
CA PRO A 78 -27.57 -12.33 22.13
C PRO A 78 -27.11 -10.91 22.45
N ALA A 79 -26.45 -10.76 23.60
CA ALA A 79 -25.74 -9.57 24.02
C ALA A 79 -24.26 -9.90 24.19
N VAL A 80 -23.40 -9.09 23.57
CA VAL A 80 -21.96 -9.27 23.62
C VAL A 80 -21.25 -8.01 24.08
N GLU A 81 -20.09 -8.19 24.70
CA GLU A 81 -19.15 -7.12 25.02
C GLU A 81 -17.82 -7.37 24.31
N GLN A 82 -17.27 -6.36 23.65
CA GLN A 82 -15.96 -6.46 23.03
C GLN A 82 -14.86 -6.47 24.10
N ARG A 83 -13.96 -7.45 24.03
CA ARG A 83 -12.74 -7.56 24.85
C ARG A 83 -11.52 -7.56 23.94
N GLY A 84 -10.70 -6.52 24.03
CA GLY A 84 -9.46 -6.38 23.26
C GLY A 84 -8.91 -4.94 23.29
N PRO A 85 -7.79 -4.69 22.60
CA PRO A 85 -7.05 -5.68 21.80
C PRO A 85 -6.23 -6.66 22.64
N TYR A 86 -6.07 -7.87 22.14
CA TYR A 86 -4.95 -8.75 22.48
C TYR A 86 -3.98 -8.70 21.31
N THR A 87 -2.81 -8.08 21.51
CA THR A 87 -1.90 -7.67 20.44
C THR A 87 -0.75 -8.65 20.31
N PHE A 88 -0.50 -9.09 19.08
CA PHE A 88 0.65 -9.91 18.71
C PHE A 88 1.46 -9.20 17.63
N ARG A 89 2.78 -9.20 17.78
CA ARG A 89 3.69 -8.83 16.72
C ARG A 89 3.84 -10.00 15.77
N GLU A 90 3.57 -9.75 14.49
CA GLU A 90 3.73 -10.71 13.42
C GLU A 90 5.08 -10.48 12.71
N TYR A 91 5.80 -11.59 12.48
CA TYR A 91 6.99 -11.64 11.65
C TYR A 91 6.67 -12.44 10.39
N ARG A 92 7.03 -11.90 9.23
CA ARG A 92 6.84 -12.54 7.91
C ARG A 92 8.17 -12.67 7.20
N ASN A 93 8.52 -13.91 6.88
CA ASN A 93 9.74 -14.22 6.15
C ASN A 93 9.40 -15.12 4.96
N LYS A 94 9.81 -14.73 3.76
CA LYS A 94 9.67 -15.58 2.58
C LYS A 94 10.81 -16.59 2.54
N THR A 95 10.46 -17.87 2.54
CA THR A 95 11.40 -18.99 2.59
C THR A 95 11.24 -19.88 1.35
N SER A 96 12.22 -20.77 1.12
CA SER A 96 12.20 -21.72 0.00
C SER A 96 12.03 -21.05 -1.37
N LEU A 97 12.74 -19.94 -1.59
CA LEU A 97 12.67 -19.18 -2.84
C LEU A 97 13.18 -20.03 -4.02
N GLN A 98 12.32 -20.21 -5.02
CA GLN A 98 12.64 -20.88 -6.27
C GLN A 98 12.29 -19.95 -7.44
N PHE A 99 13.31 -19.47 -8.15
CA PHE A 99 13.13 -18.70 -9.38
C PHE A 99 12.91 -19.66 -10.54
N ASN A 100 11.89 -19.37 -11.35
CA ASN A 100 11.46 -20.18 -12.48
C ASN A 100 11.84 -19.48 -13.80
N ASP A 101 11.88 -20.24 -14.90
CA ASP A 101 12.26 -19.72 -16.22
C ASP A 101 11.19 -18.81 -16.86
N ASP A 102 9.97 -18.79 -16.31
CA ASP A 102 8.80 -18.08 -16.82
C ASP A 102 8.55 -16.71 -16.15
N ASP A 103 9.63 -16.06 -15.66
CA ASP A 103 9.56 -14.78 -14.94
C ASP A 103 8.69 -14.85 -13.67
N THR A 104 8.70 -16.01 -13.00
CA THR A 104 8.04 -16.19 -11.71
C THR A 104 8.99 -16.64 -10.61
N VAL A 105 8.59 -16.40 -9.36
CA VAL A 105 9.26 -16.92 -8.17
C VAL A 105 8.24 -17.61 -7.27
N SER A 106 8.56 -18.83 -6.86
CA SER A 106 7.79 -19.63 -5.91
C SER A 106 8.40 -19.53 -4.50
N TYR A 107 7.56 -19.43 -3.48
CA TYR A 107 8.00 -19.33 -2.08
C TYR A 107 6.90 -19.72 -1.08
N LEU A 108 7.31 -19.87 0.17
CA LEU A 108 6.44 -20.02 1.34
C LEU A 108 6.51 -18.78 2.22
N ASN A 109 5.37 -18.27 2.69
CA ASN A 109 5.35 -17.24 3.71
C ASN A 109 5.40 -17.89 5.09
N LEU A 110 6.54 -17.80 5.77
CA LEU A 110 6.67 -18.24 7.14
C LEU A 110 6.16 -17.12 8.06
N LYS A 111 5.17 -17.44 8.90
CA LYS A 111 4.59 -16.49 9.87
C LYS A 111 4.93 -16.90 11.31
N ARG A 112 5.28 -15.92 12.14
CA ARG A 112 5.48 -16.08 13.58
C ARG A 112 4.78 -14.96 14.32
N TYR A 113 4.14 -15.31 15.43
CA TYR A 113 3.43 -14.36 16.28
C TYR A 113 4.05 -14.33 17.68
N GLU A 114 4.19 -13.13 18.23
CA GLU A 114 4.77 -12.89 19.55
C GLU A 114 3.85 -11.94 20.31
N PHE A 115 3.34 -12.37 21.47
CA PHE A 115 2.41 -11.56 22.26
C PHE A 115 3.09 -10.29 22.79
N VAL A 116 2.36 -9.18 22.77
CA VAL A 116 2.85 -7.86 23.22
C VAL A 116 1.95 -7.38 24.38
N PRO A 117 2.30 -7.70 25.64
CA PRO A 117 1.48 -7.36 26.80
C PRO A 117 1.22 -5.85 26.93
N GLU A 118 2.19 -5.01 26.58
CA GLU A 118 2.13 -3.55 26.75
C GLU A 118 1.12 -2.89 25.80
N MET A 119 0.77 -3.57 24.71
CA MET A 119 -0.24 -3.14 23.73
C MET A 119 -1.54 -3.94 23.85
N SER A 120 -1.71 -4.71 24.92
CA SER A 120 -2.86 -5.57 25.14
C SER A 120 -3.67 -5.12 26.36
N VAL A 121 -4.99 -5.32 26.31
CA VAL A 121 -5.89 -4.96 27.42
C VAL A 121 -5.73 -5.89 28.63
N GLY A 122 -5.20 -7.10 28.42
CA GLY A 122 -5.10 -8.14 29.43
C GLY A 122 -4.19 -9.28 29.00
N SER A 123 -4.25 -10.40 29.70
CA SER A 123 -3.39 -11.57 29.47
C SER A 123 -4.02 -12.52 28.45
N GLU A 124 -3.21 -13.27 27.71
CA GLU A 124 -3.72 -14.39 26.88
C GLU A 124 -4.44 -15.48 27.70
N ASN A 125 -4.23 -15.50 29.03
CA ASN A 125 -4.93 -16.39 29.95
C ASN A 125 -6.31 -15.88 30.39
N ASP A 126 -6.69 -14.66 30.00
CA ASP A 126 -8.02 -14.12 30.27
C ASP A 126 -9.08 -15.04 29.66
N THR A 127 -10.18 -15.23 30.38
CA THR A 127 -11.25 -16.14 29.96
C THR A 127 -12.43 -15.36 29.38
N ILE A 128 -12.99 -15.89 28.30
CA ILE A 128 -14.15 -15.31 27.63
C ILE A 128 -15.24 -16.38 27.48
N MET A 129 -16.51 -15.97 27.62
CA MET A 129 -17.66 -16.80 27.29
C MET A 129 -17.91 -16.73 25.80
N THR A 130 -17.82 -17.86 25.11
CA THR A 130 -17.97 -17.92 23.64
C THR A 130 -18.71 -19.18 23.21
N LEU A 131 -19.00 -19.26 21.91
CA LEU A 131 -19.65 -20.41 21.28
C LEU A 131 -18.65 -21.56 21.11
N ASN A 132 -19.06 -22.78 21.44
CA ASN A 132 -18.35 -23.99 21.04
C ASN A 132 -18.54 -24.21 19.52
N ILE A 133 -17.63 -23.65 18.73
CA ILE A 133 -17.68 -23.66 17.26
C ILE A 133 -17.71 -25.11 16.71
N PRO A 134 -16.87 -26.05 17.20
CA PRO A 134 -16.99 -27.47 16.87
C PRO A 134 -18.38 -28.06 17.10
N ALA A 135 -18.98 -27.83 18.28
CA ALA A 135 -20.32 -28.31 18.60
C ALA A 135 -21.38 -27.72 17.65
N MET A 136 -21.29 -26.44 17.33
CA MET A 136 -22.18 -25.79 16.36
C MET A 136 -21.96 -26.32 14.94
N ALA A 137 -20.72 -26.60 14.52
CA ALA A 137 -20.43 -27.17 13.21
C ALA A 137 -21.02 -28.59 13.06
N ILE A 138 -20.89 -29.42 14.09
CA ILE A 138 -21.51 -30.76 14.13
C ILE A 138 -23.04 -30.63 14.09
N SER A 139 -23.62 -29.75 14.90
CA SER A 139 -25.07 -29.50 14.92
C SER A 139 -25.59 -29.01 13.56
N TRP A 140 -24.83 -28.15 12.89
CA TRP A 140 -25.14 -27.66 11.54
C TRP A 140 -25.12 -28.79 10.51
N TRP A 141 -24.09 -29.64 10.52
CA TRP A 141 -24.02 -30.81 9.64
C TRP A 141 -25.16 -31.79 9.90
N LEU A 142 -25.55 -31.98 11.16
CA LEU A 142 -26.65 -32.85 11.56
C LEU A 142 -28.01 -32.40 11.00
N LYS A 143 -28.20 -31.13 10.60
CA LYS A 143 -29.48 -30.66 10.03
C LYS A 143 -29.99 -31.53 8.88
N THR A 144 -29.09 -32.00 8.03
CA THR A 144 -29.41 -32.82 6.86
C THR A 144 -29.60 -34.30 7.17
N GLN A 145 -29.36 -34.73 8.41
CA GLN A 145 -29.46 -36.12 8.85
C GLN A 145 -30.87 -36.49 9.35
N GLY A 146 -31.15 -37.79 9.42
CA GLY A 146 -32.41 -38.30 9.96
C GLY A 146 -32.54 -38.11 11.49
N THR A 147 -33.77 -38.12 12.00
CA THR A 147 -34.09 -37.87 13.41
C THR A 147 -33.34 -38.77 14.39
N LEU A 148 -33.24 -40.07 14.10
CA LEU A 148 -32.51 -41.02 14.97
C LEU A 148 -31.05 -40.64 15.18
N ILE A 149 -30.37 -40.13 14.15
CA ILE A 149 -28.97 -39.71 14.22
C ILE A 149 -28.86 -38.43 15.05
N LYS A 150 -29.80 -37.50 14.88
CA LYS A 150 -29.88 -36.26 15.65
C LYS A 150 -30.10 -36.54 17.14
N ASP A 151 -31.07 -37.39 17.50
CA ASP A 151 -31.36 -37.76 18.88
C ASP A 151 -30.14 -38.44 19.54
N ALA A 152 -29.51 -39.38 18.83
CA ALA A 152 -28.31 -40.07 19.33
C ALA A 152 -27.13 -39.12 19.55
N ALA A 153 -26.89 -38.19 18.60
CA ALA A 153 -25.85 -37.18 18.73
C ALA A 153 -26.14 -36.19 19.87
N SER A 154 -27.39 -35.73 20.00
CA SER A 154 -27.87 -34.87 21.08
C SER A 154 -27.62 -35.50 22.46
N LEU A 155 -27.93 -36.79 22.62
CA LEU A 155 -27.63 -37.55 23.83
C LEU A 155 -26.12 -37.70 24.08
N ALA A 156 -25.34 -37.97 23.04
CA ALA A 156 -23.89 -38.12 23.15
C ALA A 156 -23.20 -36.81 23.58
N LEU A 157 -23.59 -35.66 23.02
CA LEU A 157 -23.09 -34.35 23.42
C LEU A 157 -23.43 -34.05 24.89
N LEU A 158 -24.67 -34.37 25.30
CA LEU A 158 -25.12 -34.19 26.67
C LEU A 158 -24.30 -35.04 27.67
N LEU A 159 -24.14 -36.33 27.38
CA LEU A 159 -23.37 -37.24 28.25
C LEU A 159 -21.87 -36.94 28.23
N GLY A 160 -21.35 -36.40 27.13
CA GLY A 160 -19.97 -35.93 27.00
C GLY A 160 -19.68 -34.63 27.76
N GLY A 161 -20.71 -33.91 28.21
CA GLY A 161 -20.55 -32.66 28.93
C GLY A 161 -20.04 -31.51 28.05
N GLU A 162 -20.40 -31.50 26.77
CA GLU A 162 -19.96 -30.50 25.79
C GLU A 162 -21.07 -29.46 25.53
N PRO A 163 -21.12 -28.36 26.29
CA PRO A 163 -22.16 -27.35 26.12
C PRO A 163 -21.93 -26.53 24.84
N LEU A 164 -23.01 -26.01 24.27
CA LEU A 164 -22.94 -25.09 23.13
C LEU A 164 -22.18 -23.79 23.43
N PHE A 165 -22.18 -23.33 24.68
CA PHE A 165 -21.44 -22.16 25.13
C PHE A 165 -20.54 -22.51 26.31
N PHE A 166 -19.32 -21.98 26.29
CA PHE A 166 -18.30 -22.32 27.28
C PHE A 166 -17.34 -21.17 27.56
N ARG A 167 -16.57 -21.30 28.64
CA ARG A 167 -15.44 -20.41 28.93
C ARG A 167 -14.16 -20.99 28.36
N ARG A 168 -13.42 -20.17 27.60
CA ARG A 168 -12.08 -20.51 27.10
C ARG A 168 -11.13 -19.34 27.31
N THR A 169 -9.86 -19.65 27.46
CA THR A 169 -8.81 -18.63 27.48
C THR A 169 -8.66 -18.02 26.09
N VAL A 170 -8.21 -16.77 26.01
CA VAL A 170 -7.93 -16.09 24.75
C VAL A 170 -6.90 -16.87 23.92
N ALA A 171 -5.79 -17.29 24.53
CA ALA A 171 -4.79 -18.14 23.87
C ALA A 171 -5.39 -19.46 23.40
N GLY A 172 -6.23 -20.10 24.22
CA GLY A 172 -6.91 -21.33 23.86
C GLY A 172 -7.79 -21.14 22.63
N LEU A 173 -8.62 -20.09 22.57
CA LEU A 173 -9.52 -19.86 21.44
C LEU A 173 -8.77 -19.51 20.14
N ILE A 174 -7.73 -18.67 20.23
CA ILE A 174 -6.96 -18.21 19.06
C ILE A 174 -6.03 -19.32 18.58
N TRP A 175 -5.12 -19.78 19.43
CA TRP A 175 -4.04 -20.70 19.06
C TRP A 175 -4.47 -22.15 19.18
N GLY A 176 -5.40 -22.46 20.06
CA GLY A 176 -6.10 -23.72 20.09
C GLY A 176 -6.03 -24.44 21.41
N TYR A 177 -7.05 -25.26 21.65
CA TYR A 177 -7.24 -26.06 22.84
C TYR A 177 -7.66 -27.49 22.44
N PRO A 178 -7.38 -28.52 23.27
CA PRO A 178 -7.87 -29.88 23.02
C PRO A 178 -9.40 -29.90 23.01
N GLU A 179 -10.00 -30.44 21.97
CA GLU A 179 -11.44 -30.43 21.76
C GLU A 179 -11.99 -31.85 21.74
N PRO A 180 -12.72 -32.28 22.80
CA PRO A 180 -13.23 -33.65 22.91
C PRO A 180 -14.12 -34.08 21.73
N LEU A 181 -14.88 -33.17 21.13
CA LEU A 181 -15.70 -33.47 19.96
C LEU A 181 -14.88 -33.78 18.72
N LEU A 182 -13.76 -33.07 18.53
CA LEU A 182 -12.85 -33.33 17.42
C LEU A 182 -12.06 -34.62 17.66
N ALA A 183 -11.61 -34.88 18.89
CA ALA A 183 -10.99 -36.13 19.27
C ALA A 183 -11.91 -37.34 18.99
N ALA A 184 -13.20 -37.22 19.31
CA ALA A 184 -14.20 -38.23 18.98
C ALA A 184 -14.41 -38.34 17.47
N ALA A 185 -14.60 -37.23 16.76
CA ALA A 185 -14.83 -37.21 15.31
C ALA A 185 -13.65 -37.80 14.52
N GLN A 186 -12.42 -37.56 14.94
CA GLN A 186 -11.21 -38.12 14.34
C GLN A 186 -11.23 -39.66 14.35
N ARG A 187 -11.77 -40.28 15.41
CA ARG A 187 -11.87 -41.75 15.50
C ARG A 187 -12.86 -42.35 14.50
N PHE A 188 -13.91 -41.60 14.14
CA PHE A 188 -14.97 -42.07 13.24
C PHE A 188 -14.81 -41.59 11.78
N ALA A 189 -14.18 -40.44 11.57
CA ALA A 189 -13.97 -39.82 10.26
C ALA A 189 -12.55 -39.24 10.09
N PRO A 190 -11.49 -40.07 10.19
CA PRO A 190 -10.09 -39.60 10.18
C PRO A 190 -9.67 -38.94 8.86
N ALA A 191 -10.38 -39.19 7.75
CA ALA A 191 -10.15 -38.54 6.47
C ALA A 191 -10.59 -37.06 6.46
N LEU A 192 -11.56 -36.70 7.30
CA LEU A 192 -12.16 -35.36 7.35
C LEU A 192 -11.57 -34.51 8.49
N VAL A 193 -11.38 -35.12 9.67
CA VAL A 193 -10.87 -34.45 10.87
C VAL A 193 -9.45 -34.94 11.14
N LYS A 194 -8.47 -34.05 10.98
CA LYS A 194 -7.04 -34.38 11.08
C LYS A 194 -6.40 -34.05 12.42
N ASP A 195 -6.98 -33.10 13.16
CA ASP A 195 -6.47 -32.61 14.44
C ASP A 195 -7.56 -32.75 15.52
N ASP A 196 -7.17 -33.08 16.75
CA ASP A 196 -8.03 -33.18 17.92
C ASP A 196 -8.14 -31.83 18.68
N LYS A 197 -7.43 -30.81 18.21
CA LYS A 197 -7.48 -29.45 18.73
C LYS A 197 -8.35 -28.56 17.85
N PHE A 198 -9.00 -27.60 18.50
CA PHE A 198 -9.68 -26.50 17.82
C PHE A 198 -9.00 -25.19 18.17
N GLY A 199 -8.79 -24.31 17.19
CA GLY A 199 -8.39 -22.92 17.38
C GLY A 199 -8.64 -22.11 16.12
N ILE A 200 -9.04 -20.85 16.27
CA ILE A 200 -9.40 -19.98 15.15
C ILE A 200 -8.21 -19.76 14.21
N TRP A 201 -7.00 -19.68 14.76
CA TRP A 201 -5.73 -19.52 14.05
C TRP A 201 -4.80 -20.75 14.24
N LEU A 202 -5.37 -21.93 14.52
CA LEU A 202 -4.61 -23.16 14.84
C LEU A 202 -3.58 -23.54 13.76
N ASN A 203 -4.00 -23.50 12.50
CA ASN A 203 -3.15 -23.84 11.35
C ASN A 203 -2.12 -22.73 11.02
N GLN A 204 -2.20 -21.61 11.73
CA GLN A 204 -1.32 -20.46 11.60
C GLN A 204 -0.42 -20.29 12.84
N LYS A 205 -0.24 -21.36 13.64
CA LYS A 205 0.71 -21.38 14.77
C LYS A 205 2.13 -21.02 14.31
N THR A 206 2.93 -20.51 15.24
CA THR A 206 4.34 -20.14 15.02
C THR A 206 5.09 -21.14 14.13
N ASN A 207 5.67 -20.63 13.03
CA ASN A 207 6.31 -21.38 11.94
C ASN A 207 5.34 -22.09 10.98
N SER A 208 4.11 -21.61 10.85
CA SER A 208 3.18 -22.03 9.80
C SER A 208 3.49 -21.36 8.46
N THR A 209 2.94 -21.97 7.41
CA THR A 209 2.89 -21.39 6.06
C THR A 209 1.47 -21.43 5.54
N ASP A 210 1.03 -20.39 4.85
CA ASP A 210 -0.31 -20.28 4.27
C ASP A 210 -0.39 -20.78 2.81
N GLY A 211 0.54 -21.66 2.42
CA GLY A 211 0.62 -22.28 1.10
C GLY A 211 1.80 -21.78 0.26
N VAL A 212 1.99 -22.42 -0.90
CA VAL A 212 3.01 -22.04 -1.89
C VAL A 212 2.44 -20.95 -2.79
N TYR A 213 3.10 -19.80 -2.79
CA TYR A 213 2.79 -18.69 -3.70
C TYR A 213 3.77 -18.74 -4.87
N THR A 214 3.25 -18.64 -6.09
CA THR A 214 4.06 -18.34 -7.28
C THR A 214 3.62 -16.98 -7.79
N VAL A 215 4.54 -16.02 -7.83
CA VAL A 215 4.28 -14.63 -8.24
C VAL A 215 5.18 -14.22 -9.39
N PHE A 216 4.72 -13.31 -10.23
CA PHE A 216 5.55 -12.72 -11.28
C PHE A 216 6.62 -11.82 -10.68
N THR A 217 7.86 -11.93 -11.18
CA THR A 217 8.97 -11.11 -10.66
C THR A 217 8.94 -9.68 -11.18
N GLY A 218 8.30 -9.45 -12.34
CA GLY A 218 8.24 -8.16 -13.01
C GLY A 218 9.45 -7.84 -13.89
N LEU A 219 10.34 -8.82 -14.13
CA LEU A 219 11.57 -8.63 -14.91
C LEU A 219 11.27 -8.39 -16.39
N THR A 220 10.35 -9.17 -16.96
CA THR A 220 9.95 -9.07 -18.37
C THR A 220 8.71 -8.22 -18.56
N GLU A 221 7.75 -8.33 -17.64
CA GLU A 221 6.49 -7.59 -17.66
C GLU A 221 6.30 -6.80 -16.35
N PRO A 222 6.77 -5.53 -16.26
CA PRO A 222 6.66 -4.75 -15.02
C PRO A 222 5.23 -4.53 -14.54
N GLY A 223 4.26 -4.49 -15.46
CA GLY A 223 2.83 -4.41 -15.13
C GLY A 223 2.27 -5.65 -14.42
N LYS A 224 3.02 -6.76 -14.39
CA LYS A 224 2.68 -7.98 -13.63
C LYS A 224 3.44 -8.10 -12.31
N PHE A 225 4.30 -7.14 -11.96
CA PHE A 225 5.10 -7.20 -10.74
C PHE A 225 4.28 -7.61 -9.50
N ALA A 226 4.75 -8.64 -8.79
CA ALA A 226 4.17 -9.18 -7.57
C ALA A 226 2.73 -9.74 -7.69
N PHE A 227 2.14 -9.78 -8.88
CA PHE A 227 0.87 -10.48 -9.08
C PHE A 227 1.05 -11.98 -8.85
N ILE A 228 0.08 -12.56 -8.15
CA ILE A 228 0.05 -13.99 -7.87
C ILE A 228 -0.43 -14.70 -9.14
N TYR A 229 0.44 -15.53 -9.69
CA TYR A 229 0.12 -16.40 -10.82
C TYR A 229 -0.72 -17.59 -10.33
N GLN A 230 -0.28 -18.24 -9.26
CA GLN A 230 -0.96 -19.37 -8.66
C GLN A 230 -0.69 -19.46 -7.16
N TRP A 231 -1.65 -20.03 -6.43
CA TRP A 231 -1.53 -20.38 -5.03
C TRP A 231 -1.78 -21.88 -4.87
N ASN A 232 -0.85 -22.60 -4.23
CA ASN A 232 -0.85 -24.06 -4.15
C ASN A 232 -1.04 -24.76 -5.51
N GLY A 233 -0.42 -24.22 -6.56
CA GLY A 233 -0.54 -24.72 -7.94
C GLY A 233 -1.88 -24.43 -8.61
N MET A 234 -2.77 -23.65 -7.97
CA MET A 234 -4.08 -23.30 -8.51
C MET A 234 -4.13 -21.84 -8.98
N THR A 235 -4.61 -21.65 -10.21
CA THR A 235 -4.99 -20.33 -10.75
C THR A 235 -6.48 -20.02 -10.51
N HIS A 236 -7.27 -21.05 -10.18
CA HIS A 236 -8.68 -20.96 -9.84
C HIS A 236 -8.98 -21.87 -8.65
N LEU A 237 -9.53 -21.27 -7.59
CA LEU A 237 -9.90 -21.97 -6.37
C LEU A 237 -11.16 -22.81 -6.60
N PRO A 238 -11.22 -24.02 -6.02
CA PRO A 238 -12.37 -24.92 -6.20
C PRO A 238 -13.60 -24.50 -5.37
N TYR A 239 -13.46 -23.48 -4.53
CA TYR A 239 -14.49 -23.06 -3.56
C TYR A 239 -15.62 -22.25 -4.16
N TRP A 240 -15.39 -21.61 -5.32
CA TRP A 240 -16.31 -20.67 -5.95
C TRP A 240 -16.56 -21.05 -7.40
N LYS A 241 -17.75 -20.71 -7.91
CA LYS A 241 -18.05 -20.83 -9.33
C LYS A 241 -17.20 -19.81 -10.11
N ARG A 242 -16.92 -20.06 -11.38
CA ARG A 242 -16.28 -19.07 -12.26
C ARG A 242 -17.21 -17.85 -12.41
N PRO A 243 -16.68 -16.61 -12.50
CA PRO A 243 -15.25 -16.23 -12.42
C PRO A 243 -14.70 -16.02 -10.99
N CYS A 244 -15.55 -16.07 -9.96
CA CYS A 244 -15.24 -15.72 -8.56
C CYS A 244 -14.05 -16.46 -7.94
N GLY A 245 -13.76 -17.69 -8.37
CA GLY A 245 -12.64 -18.48 -7.86
C GLY A 245 -11.27 -18.06 -8.37
N LYS A 246 -11.16 -17.04 -9.23
CA LYS A 246 -9.87 -16.66 -9.83
C LYS A 246 -8.91 -16.11 -8.76
N VAL A 247 -7.70 -16.66 -8.71
CA VAL A 247 -6.59 -16.06 -7.96
C VAL A 247 -6.12 -14.84 -8.73
N ASN A 248 -6.28 -13.66 -8.14
CA ASN A 248 -6.06 -12.39 -8.80
C ASN A 248 -5.50 -11.37 -7.81
N GLY A 249 -4.64 -10.48 -8.29
CA GLY A 249 -4.01 -9.48 -7.43
C GLY A 249 -2.66 -9.89 -6.86
N THR A 250 -2.15 -9.03 -5.99
CA THR A 250 -0.91 -9.27 -5.24
C THR A 250 -1.23 -9.76 -3.82
N GLU A 251 -0.22 -9.99 -3.00
CA GLU A 251 -0.40 -10.24 -1.56
C GLU A 251 -0.88 -8.99 -0.79
N GLY A 252 -0.97 -7.82 -1.45
CA GLY A 252 -1.42 -6.56 -0.87
C GLY A 252 -0.38 -5.81 -0.02
N ILE A 253 0.91 -6.03 -0.30
CA ILE A 253 2.05 -5.28 0.27
C ILE A 253 2.70 -4.40 -0.81
N MET A 254 2.79 -4.94 -2.02
CA MET A 254 3.37 -4.28 -3.17
C MET A 254 2.48 -4.48 -4.38
N PHE A 255 2.50 -3.50 -5.26
CA PHE A 255 1.76 -3.46 -6.50
C PHE A 255 2.70 -2.97 -7.61
N PRO A 256 2.38 -3.20 -8.88
CA PRO A 256 3.01 -2.45 -9.96
C PRO A 256 2.82 -0.93 -9.78
N PRO A 257 3.64 -0.10 -10.42
CA PRO A 257 3.42 1.35 -10.48
C PRO A 257 1.97 1.72 -10.82
N ILE A 258 1.41 2.68 -10.07
CA ILE A 258 0.01 3.09 -10.19
C ILE A 258 -0.11 4.18 -11.24
N GLU A 259 -0.26 3.76 -12.50
CA GLU A 259 -0.45 4.68 -13.63
C GLU A 259 -1.82 5.38 -13.62
N ASP A 260 -2.85 4.65 -13.16
CA ASP A 260 -4.24 5.11 -13.12
C ASP A 260 -4.83 4.83 -11.75
N ARG A 261 -5.10 5.90 -11.00
CA ARG A 261 -5.64 5.82 -9.64
C ARG A 261 -7.03 5.22 -9.59
N ASP A 262 -7.82 5.35 -10.65
CA ASP A 262 -9.21 4.91 -10.70
C ASP A 262 -9.33 3.39 -11.00
N LYS A 263 -8.21 2.73 -11.35
CA LYS A 263 -8.16 1.27 -11.48
C LYS A 263 -8.25 0.58 -10.11
N ARG A 264 -8.98 -0.53 -10.10
CA ARG A 264 -9.13 -1.42 -8.94
C ARG A 264 -7.80 -2.11 -8.62
N LEU A 265 -7.41 -2.10 -7.34
CA LEU A 265 -6.29 -2.90 -6.86
C LEU A 265 -6.80 -4.25 -6.36
N TYR A 266 -6.42 -5.33 -7.03
CA TYR A 266 -6.77 -6.68 -6.58
C TYR A 266 -5.75 -7.18 -5.57
N ILE A 267 -6.26 -7.84 -4.53
CA ILE A 267 -5.47 -8.57 -3.54
C ILE A 267 -6.02 -9.97 -3.40
N PHE A 268 -5.14 -10.96 -3.25
CA PHE A 268 -5.54 -12.30 -2.85
C PHE A 268 -5.35 -12.43 -1.34
N VAL A 269 -6.36 -12.96 -0.65
CA VAL A 269 -6.29 -13.21 0.79
C VAL A 269 -6.62 -14.67 1.02
N SER A 270 -5.60 -15.47 1.34
CA SER A 270 -5.74 -16.91 1.61
C SER A 270 -6.82 -17.20 2.64
N ASP A 271 -6.90 -16.36 3.68
CA ASP A 271 -7.85 -16.53 4.80
C ASP A 271 -9.30 -16.19 4.41
N LEU A 272 -9.52 -15.43 3.32
CA LEU A 272 -10.85 -15.22 2.74
C LEU A 272 -11.20 -16.30 1.71
N CYS A 273 -10.26 -17.17 1.35
CA CYS A 273 -10.40 -18.16 0.29
C CYS A 273 -10.81 -17.54 -1.06
N ARG A 274 -10.50 -16.25 -1.31
CA ARG A 274 -10.82 -15.52 -2.55
C ARG A 274 -9.91 -14.32 -2.74
N SER A 275 -9.98 -13.77 -3.94
CA SER A 275 -9.47 -12.44 -4.24
C SER A 275 -10.52 -11.38 -3.87
N ALA A 276 -10.05 -10.18 -3.55
CA ALA A 276 -10.86 -8.99 -3.33
C ALA A 276 -10.26 -7.79 -4.07
N TYR A 277 -11.01 -6.72 -4.24
CA TYR A 277 -10.48 -5.48 -4.81
C TYR A 277 -10.70 -4.26 -3.91
N LEU A 278 -9.79 -3.30 -4.05
CA LEU A 278 -9.85 -2.01 -3.39
C LEU A 278 -10.03 -0.90 -4.44
N SER A 279 -10.69 0.19 -4.02
CA SER A 279 -10.99 1.36 -4.84
C SER A 279 -10.41 2.62 -4.22
N TYR A 280 -10.04 3.59 -5.05
CA TYR A 280 -9.45 4.83 -4.60
C TYR A 280 -10.45 5.69 -3.80
N GLU A 281 -10.04 6.15 -2.63
CA GLU A 281 -10.80 7.09 -1.80
C GLU A 281 -10.27 8.53 -1.97
N GLY A 282 -8.95 8.72 -2.01
CA GLY A 282 -8.37 10.06 -2.05
C GLY A 282 -6.87 10.11 -1.74
N PRO A 283 -6.25 11.30 -1.86
CA PRO A 283 -4.86 11.51 -1.51
C PRO A 283 -4.67 11.58 0.02
N ARG A 284 -3.54 11.07 0.51
CA ARG A 284 -3.08 11.16 1.90
C ARG A 284 -1.56 11.40 1.94
N ALA A 285 -1.02 11.52 3.14
CA ALA A 285 0.42 11.53 3.36
C ALA A 285 0.79 10.63 4.54
N VAL A 286 1.85 9.82 4.38
CA VAL A 286 2.42 8.98 5.44
C VAL A 286 3.87 9.40 5.63
N GLY A 287 4.20 9.95 6.81
CA GLY A 287 5.55 10.46 7.08
C GLY A 287 6.01 11.57 6.10
N GLY A 288 5.08 12.31 5.51
CA GLY A 288 5.35 13.33 4.48
C GLY A 288 5.41 12.80 3.04
N VAL A 289 5.37 11.48 2.83
CA VAL A 289 5.27 10.85 1.50
C VAL A 289 3.84 10.91 0.99
N PRO A 290 3.58 11.52 -0.20
CA PRO A 290 2.26 11.48 -0.83
C PRO A 290 1.86 10.05 -1.20
N VAL A 291 0.64 9.66 -0.86
CA VAL A 291 0.10 8.33 -1.14
C VAL A 291 -1.35 8.40 -1.59
N TYR A 292 -1.80 7.34 -2.26
CA TYR A 292 -3.20 7.10 -2.58
C TYR A 292 -3.82 6.15 -1.57
N ARG A 293 -4.92 6.57 -0.95
CA ARG A 293 -5.71 5.70 -0.08
C ARG A 293 -6.68 4.89 -0.93
N TYR A 294 -6.56 3.58 -0.82
CA TYR A 294 -7.48 2.60 -1.35
C TYR A 294 -8.27 1.96 -0.21
N ILE A 295 -9.57 1.73 -0.43
CA ILE A 295 -10.49 1.15 0.55
C ILE A 295 -11.27 0.00 -0.06
N LEU A 296 -11.76 -0.91 0.78
CA LEU A 296 -12.73 -1.91 0.34
C LEU A 296 -14.07 -1.22 0.05
N PRO A 297 -14.57 -1.23 -1.20
CA PRO A 297 -15.86 -0.63 -1.54
C PRO A 297 -17.02 -1.50 -1.03
N GLN A 298 -18.21 -0.89 -0.87
CA GLN A 298 -19.38 -1.63 -0.40
C GLN A 298 -19.83 -2.71 -1.39
N GLU A 299 -19.65 -2.45 -2.69
CA GLU A 299 -19.95 -3.35 -3.80
C GLU A 299 -19.26 -4.71 -3.64
N GLU A 300 -18.03 -4.73 -3.11
CA GLU A 300 -17.27 -5.98 -2.88
C GLU A 300 -17.93 -6.90 -1.83
N LEU A 301 -18.79 -6.34 -0.98
CA LEU A 301 -19.52 -7.07 0.08
C LEU A 301 -21.04 -7.17 -0.18
N ARG A 302 -21.54 -6.70 -1.34
CA ARG A 302 -22.96 -6.85 -1.67
C ARG A 302 -23.30 -8.31 -1.94
N SER A 303 -24.46 -8.75 -1.48
CA SER A 303 -25.00 -10.07 -1.74
C SER A 303 -25.15 -10.28 -3.24
N GLY A 304 -24.90 -11.51 -3.71
CA GLY A 304 -25.19 -11.93 -5.07
C GLY A 304 -26.68 -11.82 -5.47
N ARG A 305 -27.59 -11.57 -4.51
CA ARG A 305 -29.00 -11.23 -4.78
C ARG A 305 -29.17 -9.81 -5.31
N HIS A 306 -28.32 -8.89 -4.87
CA HIS A 306 -28.40 -7.46 -5.18
C HIS A 306 -27.34 -7.04 -6.19
N ASP A 307 -26.20 -7.74 -6.22
CA ASP A 307 -25.11 -7.50 -7.16
C ASP A 307 -24.80 -8.78 -7.99
N PRO A 308 -25.15 -8.80 -9.29
CA PRO A 308 -24.90 -9.95 -10.16
C PRO A 308 -23.44 -10.38 -10.25
N ASP A 309 -22.48 -9.47 -10.08
CA ASP A 309 -21.05 -9.79 -10.15
C ASP A 309 -20.63 -10.72 -9.00
N ASN A 310 -21.34 -10.65 -7.86
CA ASN A 310 -21.10 -11.47 -6.69
C ASN A 310 -21.93 -12.76 -6.66
N SER A 311 -22.77 -13.02 -7.68
CA SER A 311 -23.64 -14.21 -7.73
C SER A 311 -22.87 -15.53 -7.71
N CYS A 312 -21.64 -15.57 -8.24
CA CYS A 312 -20.79 -16.77 -8.23
C CYS A 312 -20.16 -17.08 -6.86
N TYR A 313 -20.26 -16.18 -5.88
CA TYR A 313 -19.93 -16.45 -4.48
C TYR A 313 -21.08 -17.13 -3.72
N CYS A 314 -22.26 -17.24 -4.33
CA CYS A 314 -23.39 -17.91 -3.70
C CYS A 314 -23.34 -19.44 -3.90
N GLY A 315 -23.52 -20.18 -2.80
CA GLY A 315 -23.76 -21.62 -2.80
C GLY A 315 -25.22 -21.95 -3.12
N ASP A 316 -25.87 -22.75 -2.26
CA ASP A 316 -27.31 -23.08 -2.34
C ASP A 316 -28.24 -21.87 -2.06
N GLY A 317 -27.65 -20.73 -1.72
CA GLY A 317 -28.29 -19.44 -1.56
C GLY A 317 -27.24 -18.38 -1.26
N CYS A 318 -27.61 -17.10 -1.43
CA CYS A 318 -26.73 -15.99 -1.06
C CYS A 318 -27.03 -15.51 0.36
N LEU A 319 -25.98 -15.19 1.11
CA LEU A 319 -26.07 -14.48 2.40
C LEU A 319 -26.47 -13.02 2.20
N GLN A 320 -26.79 -12.32 3.28
CA GLN A 320 -27.12 -10.88 3.27
C GLN A 320 -25.88 -10.02 2.97
N ASP A 321 -26.11 -8.77 2.55
CA ASP A 321 -25.04 -7.79 2.31
C ASP A 321 -24.12 -7.64 3.53
N GLY A 322 -22.82 -7.54 3.29
CA GLY A 322 -21.78 -7.45 4.32
C GLY A 322 -21.18 -8.77 4.77
N LEU A 323 -21.73 -9.91 4.32
CA LEU A 323 -21.26 -11.25 4.67
C LEU A 323 -20.52 -11.89 3.51
N ILE A 324 -19.36 -12.46 3.81
CA ILE A 324 -18.61 -13.34 2.93
C ILE A 324 -18.84 -14.77 3.42
N ASP A 325 -19.54 -15.55 2.61
CA ASP A 325 -19.64 -16.98 2.84
C ASP A 325 -18.25 -17.61 2.69
N VAL A 326 -17.79 -18.41 3.64
CA VAL A 326 -16.53 -19.17 3.51
C VAL A 326 -16.72 -20.65 3.86
N ARG A 327 -17.98 -21.09 3.94
CA ARG A 327 -18.31 -22.48 4.32
C ARG A 327 -17.65 -23.50 3.40
N SER A 328 -17.54 -23.19 2.11
CA SER A 328 -16.93 -24.05 1.08
C SER A 328 -15.44 -24.34 1.32
N CYS A 329 -14.69 -23.43 1.96
CA CYS A 329 -13.29 -23.67 2.30
C CYS A 329 -13.07 -24.11 3.75
N HIS A 330 -14.12 -24.13 4.59
CA HIS A 330 -14.09 -24.58 5.98
C HIS A 330 -14.94 -25.84 6.22
N LEU A 331 -14.86 -26.83 5.31
CA LEU A 331 -15.52 -28.14 5.44
C LEU A 331 -17.05 -28.07 5.65
N GLY A 332 -17.70 -27.01 5.17
CA GLY A 332 -19.13 -26.79 5.34
C GLY A 332 -19.53 -26.31 6.74
N ALA A 333 -18.57 -26.06 7.65
CA ALA A 333 -18.86 -25.45 8.94
C ALA A 333 -19.51 -24.07 8.74
N PRO A 334 -20.46 -23.64 9.60
CA PRO A 334 -21.27 -22.43 9.42
C PRO A 334 -20.51 -21.12 9.69
N VAL A 335 -19.25 -21.03 9.24
CA VAL A 335 -18.37 -19.87 9.37
C VAL A 335 -18.66 -18.87 8.24
N VAL A 336 -18.82 -17.60 8.61
CA VAL A 336 -18.99 -16.49 7.67
C VAL A 336 -18.17 -15.29 8.14
N LEU A 337 -17.58 -14.59 7.19
CA LEU A 337 -16.75 -13.41 7.47
C LEU A 337 -17.53 -12.13 7.23
N SER A 338 -17.11 -11.05 7.88
CA SER A 338 -17.62 -9.69 7.66
C SER A 338 -16.55 -8.67 8.00
N LEU A 339 -16.85 -7.38 7.84
CA LEU A 339 -16.07 -6.35 8.53
C LEU A 339 -16.47 -6.27 10.01
N PRO A 340 -15.62 -5.67 10.87
CA PRO A 340 -15.91 -5.55 12.30
C PRO A 340 -17.24 -4.85 12.58
N HIS A 341 -17.97 -5.37 13.57
CA HIS A 341 -19.32 -4.97 13.96
C HIS A 341 -20.33 -4.93 12.80
N PHE A 342 -20.09 -5.74 11.75
CA PHE A 342 -20.87 -5.74 10.51
C PHE A 342 -20.86 -4.39 9.78
N TYR A 343 -19.76 -3.64 9.84
CA TYR A 343 -19.58 -2.43 9.02
C TYR A 343 -19.78 -2.74 7.52
N LEU A 344 -20.47 -1.85 6.81
CA LEU A 344 -20.96 -2.04 5.42
C LEU A 344 -21.96 -3.18 5.19
N GLY A 345 -22.37 -3.90 6.24
CA GLY A 345 -23.38 -4.95 6.15
C GLY A 345 -24.81 -4.44 6.36
N ASN A 346 -25.76 -5.36 6.14
CA ASN A 346 -27.17 -5.08 6.40
C ASN A 346 -27.40 -4.73 7.88
N GLU A 347 -28.20 -3.70 8.15
CA GLU A 347 -28.49 -3.25 9.52
C GLU A 347 -29.13 -4.34 10.40
N SER A 348 -29.80 -5.33 9.80
CA SER A 348 -30.36 -6.47 10.51
C SER A 348 -29.29 -7.28 11.26
N LEU A 349 -28.05 -7.32 10.75
CA LEU A 349 -26.93 -8.06 11.33
C LEU A 349 -26.47 -7.39 12.63
N SER A 350 -26.18 -6.09 12.58
CA SER A 350 -25.77 -5.32 13.76
C SER A 350 -26.91 -5.16 14.77
N ARG A 351 -28.15 -4.99 14.32
CA ARG A 351 -29.33 -5.00 15.22
C ARG A 351 -29.66 -6.40 15.76
N GLY A 352 -29.16 -7.46 15.13
CA GLY A 352 -29.37 -8.84 15.52
C GLY A 352 -28.71 -9.18 16.86
N VAL A 353 -27.62 -8.50 17.22
CA VAL A 353 -26.81 -8.77 18.42
C VAL A 353 -26.62 -7.47 19.19
N ALA A 354 -26.96 -7.44 20.48
CA ALA A 354 -26.76 -6.27 21.32
C ALA A 354 -25.26 -6.08 21.63
N GLY A 355 -24.79 -4.83 21.60
CA GLY A 355 -23.38 -4.48 21.86
C GLY A 355 -22.59 -4.08 20.61
N LEU A 356 -23.12 -4.31 19.40
CA LEU A 356 -22.42 -3.98 18.16
C LEU A 356 -22.59 -2.51 17.73
N ARG A 357 -21.49 -1.87 17.32
CA ARG A 357 -21.45 -0.45 16.92
C ARG A 357 -20.53 -0.26 15.69
N PRO A 358 -21.02 -0.47 14.45
CA PRO A 358 -20.21 -0.27 13.27
C PRO A 358 -19.72 1.18 13.14
N ASN A 359 -18.42 1.38 12.91
CA ASN A 359 -17.77 2.69 12.79
C ASN A 359 -16.79 2.66 11.61
N LYS A 360 -16.87 3.66 10.70
CA LYS A 360 -15.99 3.72 9.52
C LYS A 360 -14.51 3.82 9.90
N MET A 361 -14.15 4.72 10.82
CA MET A 361 -12.74 4.96 11.18
C MET A 361 -12.09 3.72 11.80
N GLU A 362 -12.83 3.02 12.65
CA GLU A 362 -12.35 1.85 13.39
C GLU A 362 -12.40 0.56 12.56
N HIS A 363 -13.36 0.42 11.64
CA HIS A 363 -13.67 -0.88 11.01
C HIS A 363 -13.44 -0.94 9.48
N GLN A 364 -13.08 0.17 8.83
CA GLN A 364 -12.78 0.16 7.39
C GLN A 364 -11.43 -0.49 7.07
N ILE A 365 -11.36 -1.28 6.02
CA ILE A 365 -10.07 -1.72 5.44
C ILE A 365 -9.50 -0.58 4.61
N PHE A 366 -8.22 -0.26 4.81
CA PHE A 366 -7.52 0.70 3.97
C PHE A 366 -6.10 0.25 3.63
N LEU A 367 -5.60 0.80 2.54
CA LEU A 367 -4.26 0.63 2.01
C LEU A 367 -3.77 1.97 1.46
N ASP A 368 -2.67 2.48 2.00
CA ASP A 368 -2.04 3.72 1.58
C ASP A 368 -0.81 3.38 0.72
N VAL A 369 -0.95 3.55 -0.59
CA VAL A 369 0.04 3.15 -1.60
C VAL A 369 0.76 4.35 -2.17
N GLU A 370 2.09 4.33 -2.20
CA GLU A 370 2.88 5.33 -2.92
C GLU A 370 2.77 5.04 -4.43
N PRO A 371 2.27 5.99 -5.24
CA PRO A 371 1.83 5.70 -6.60
C PRO A 371 2.97 5.40 -7.58
N THR A 372 4.14 6.02 -7.41
CA THR A 372 5.26 5.85 -8.34
C THR A 372 5.79 4.42 -8.27
N THR A 373 6.03 3.90 -7.06
CA THR A 373 6.59 2.57 -6.84
C THR A 373 5.55 1.47 -6.67
N GLY A 374 4.34 1.79 -6.23
CA GLY A 374 3.32 0.80 -5.87
C GLY A 374 3.52 0.15 -4.50
N VAL A 375 4.43 0.67 -3.66
CA VAL A 375 4.67 0.14 -2.30
C VAL A 375 3.61 0.65 -1.34
N ALA A 376 3.02 -0.24 -0.55
CA ALA A 376 2.13 0.14 0.55
C ALA A 376 2.95 0.65 1.74
N LEU A 377 2.70 1.90 2.16
CA LEU A 377 3.39 2.52 3.29
C LEU A 377 2.60 2.38 4.60
N ALA A 378 1.27 2.29 4.52
CA ALA A 378 0.43 1.96 5.65
C ALA A 378 -0.76 1.10 5.21
N ALA A 379 -1.18 0.17 6.06
CA ALA A 379 -2.32 -0.69 5.79
C ALA A 379 -3.01 -1.10 7.08
N ALA A 380 -4.32 -1.27 7.02
CA ALA A 380 -5.09 -1.99 8.04
C ALA A 380 -6.08 -2.92 7.36
N ARG A 381 -5.88 -4.22 7.56
CA ARG A 381 -6.80 -5.28 7.18
C ARG A 381 -7.63 -5.66 8.39
N ARG A 382 -8.94 -5.71 8.19
CA ARG A 382 -9.91 -5.86 9.28
C ARG A 382 -10.96 -6.88 8.89
N THR A 383 -11.01 -7.98 9.63
CA THR A 383 -11.91 -9.10 9.33
C THR A 383 -12.56 -9.56 10.62
N GLN A 384 -13.86 -9.83 10.57
CA GLN A 384 -14.63 -10.41 11.65
C GLN A 384 -15.06 -11.83 11.28
N ILE A 385 -14.87 -12.76 12.21
CA ILE A 385 -15.29 -14.14 12.10
C ILE A 385 -16.61 -14.29 12.86
N ASN A 386 -17.59 -14.85 12.17
CA ASN A 386 -18.93 -15.06 12.70
C ASN A 386 -19.38 -16.49 12.44
N ILE A 387 -20.32 -16.96 13.25
CA ILE A 387 -20.94 -18.26 13.11
C ILE A 387 -22.44 -18.09 12.88
N ILE A 388 -22.98 -18.75 11.86
CA ILE A 388 -24.43 -18.85 11.68
C ILE A 388 -24.97 -19.82 12.74
N VAL A 389 -25.61 -19.25 13.75
CA VAL A 389 -26.29 -19.97 14.81
C VAL A 389 -27.77 -20.06 14.42
N SER A 390 -28.33 -21.25 14.43
CA SER A 390 -29.70 -21.48 13.95
C SER A 390 -30.28 -22.75 14.54
N PRO A 391 -31.62 -22.83 14.66
CA PRO A 391 -32.26 -23.99 15.26
C PRO A 391 -31.88 -25.31 14.59
N VAL A 392 -31.63 -26.34 15.39
CA VAL A 392 -31.52 -27.72 14.93
C VAL A 392 -32.53 -28.56 15.72
N PRO A 393 -33.65 -28.98 15.10
CA PRO A 393 -34.61 -29.84 15.76
C PRO A 393 -33.96 -31.10 16.32
N HIS A 394 -34.42 -31.58 17.47
CA HIS A 394 -33.88 -32.74 18.21
C HIS A 394 -32.52 -32.54 18.89
N MET A 395 -31.89 -31.36 18.73
CA MET A 395 -30.62 -31.03 19.40
C MET A 395 -30.89 -30.06 20.54
N ARG A 396 -30.87 -30.55 21.78
CA ARG A 396 -31.32 -29.84 22.99
C ARG A 396 -30.83 -28.39 23.08
N ASP A 397 -29.52 -28.16 22.94
CA ASP A 397 -28.91 -26.83 23.12
C ASP A 397 -29.19 -25.86 21.96
N THR A 398 -29.61 -26.39 20.81
CA THR A 398 -29.89 -25.61 19.59
C THR A 398 -31.35 -25.70 19.17
N GLU A 399 -32.25 -26.29 19.96
CA GLU A 399 -33.63 -26.50 19.54
C GLU A 399 -34.44 -25.20 19.54
N HIS A 400 -34.18 -24.33 20.51
CA HIS A 400 -34.94 -23.10 20.75
C HIS A 400 -34.17 -21.81 20.46
N ILE A 401 -32.89 -21.91 20.07
CA ILE A 401 -32.08 -20.74 19.75
C ILE A 401 -32.67 -19.98 18.57
N ARG A 402 -32.52 -18.65 18.59
CA ARG A 402 -32.91 -17.82 17.44
C ARG A 402 -31.86 -17.96 16.35
N GLU A 403 -32.28 -17.92 15.08
CA GLU A 403 -31.35 -17.71 13.98
C GLU A 403 -30.65 -16.34 14.09
N VAL A 404 -29.32 -16.35 14.04
CA VAL A 404 -28.48 -15.16 14.15
C VAL A 404 -27.08 -15.43 13.59
N VAL A 405 -26.47 -14.42 13.00
CA VAL A 405 -25.04 -14.42 12.69
C VAL A 405 -24.31 -13.91 13.92
N LEU A 406 -23.76 -14.82 14.73
CA LEU A 406 -23.14 -14.50 16.00
C LEU A 406 -21.65 -14.16 15.78
N PRO A 407 -21.20 -12.94 16.10
CA PRO A 407 -19.80 -12.58 15.98
C PRO A 407 -18.97 -13.21 17.11
N ILE A 408 -17.79 -13.73 16.78
CA ILE A 408 -16.90 -14.40 17.74
C ILE A 408 -15.68 -13.54 18.04
N VAL A 409 -15.03 -13.06 16.99
CA VAL A 409 -13.81 -12.25 17.08
C VAL A 409 -13.68 -11.39 15.84
N TRP A 410 -13.12 -10.21 15.98
CA TRP A 410 -12.58 -9.47 14.84
C TRP A 410 -11.10 -9.15 15.04
N ILE A 411 -10.41 -9.01 13.92
CA ILE A 411 -8.96 -8.96 13.83
C ILE A 411 -8.59 -7.67 13.11
N ASN A 412 -7.65 -6.92 13.66
CA ASN A 412 -6.95 -5.82 12.99
C ASN A 412 -5.51 -6.26 12.71
N GLU A 413 -5.19 -6.53 11.46
CA GLU A 413 -3.81 -6.71 11.02
C GLU A 413 -3.35 -5.40 10.39
N SER A 414 -2.42 -4.71 11.04
CA SER A 414 -1.99 -3.39 10.61
C SER A 414 -0.48 -3.25 10.62
N ALA A 415 0.01 -2.47 9.67
CA ALA A 415 1.42 -2.14 9.54
C ALA A 415 1.53 -0.70 9.03
N ALA A 416 2.50 0.03 9.58
CA ALA A 416 2.87 1.34 9.10
C ALA A 416 4.39 1.44 9.08
N VAL A 417 4.92 2.03 8.01
CA VAL A 417 6.36 2.23 7.89
C VAL A 417 6.88 3.19 8.97
N GLY A 418 7.99 2.83 9.60
CA GLY A 418 8.66 3.66 10.59
C GLY A 418 9.44 4.83 9.97
N PRO A 419 9.88 5.80 10.78
CA PRO A 419 10.62 6.97 10.30
C PRO A 419 11.90 6.63 9.51
N ASP A 420 12.62 5.58 9.92
CA ASP A 420 13.86 5.16 9.25
C ASP A 420 13.61 4.68 7.82
N PHE A 421 12.56 3.86 7.63
CA PHE A 421 12.17 3.42 6.29
C PHE A 421 11.63 4.59 5.46
N ILE A 422 10.84 5.49 6.06
CA ILE A 422 10.38 6.70 5.38
C ILE A 422 11.55 7.53 4.86
N ARG A 423 12.58 7.75 5.69
CA ARG A 423 13.78 8.49 5.29
C ARG A 423 14.53 7.78 4.17
N TYR A 424 14.75 6.47 4.32
CA TYR A 424 15.41 5.66 3.29
C TYR A 424 14.64 5.70 1.96
N PHE A 425 13.32 5.50 2.01
CA PHE A 425 12.43 5.57 0.86
C PHE A 425 12.45 6.96 0.20
N TRP A 426 12.42 8.03 1.02
CA TRP A 426 12.50 9.40 0.54
C TRP A 426 13.81 9.65 -0.22
N ASP A 427 14.94 9.23 0.33
CA ASP A 427 16.26 9.43 -0.27
C ASP A 427 16.43 8.62 -1.56
N GLN A 428 15.93 7.38 -1.62
CA GLN A 428 16.07 6.51 -2.79
C GLN A 428 15.08 6.82 -3.91
N VAL A 429 13.86 7.23 -3.58
CA VAL A 429 12.77 7.42 -4.56
C VAL A 429 12.52 8.90 -4.79
N VAL A 430 12.04 9.61 -3.78
CA VAL A 430 11.51 10.98 -3.91
C VAL A 430 12.60 11.99 -4.25
N VAL A 431 13.77 11.92 -3.59
CA VAL A 431 14.89 12.83 -3.85
C VAL A 431 15.46 12.59 -5.23
N ARG A 432 15.64 11.33 -5.66
CA ARG A 432 16.17 11.02 -6.99
C ARG A 432 15.24 11.45 -8.10
N GLU A 433 13.95 11.23 -7.93
CA GLU A 433 12.91 11.72 -8.84
C GLU A 433 12.99 13.25 -8.98
N ARG A 434 12.94 13.97 -7.85
CA ARG A 434 12.99 15.44 -7.84
C ARG A 434 14.30 16.01 -8.35
N ALA A 435 15.43 15.38 -8.02
CA ALA A 435 16.75 15.80 -8.50
C ALA A 435 16.88 15.59 -10.02
N GLY A 436 16.34 14.49 -10.55
CA GLY A 436 16.28 14.22 -11.99
C GLY A 436 15.48 15.30 -12.72
N LEU A 437 14.25 15.55 -12.27
CA LEU A 437 13.40 16.61 -12.84
C LEU A 437 14.04 18.00 -12.71
N GLY A 438 14.56 18.33 -11.52
CA GLY A 438 15.22 19.60 -11.25
C GLY A 438 16.46 19.82 -12.13
N GLY A 439 17.27 18.77 -12.35
CA GLY A 439 18.41 18.81 -13.26
C GLY A 439 18.01 19.08 -14.71
N MET A 440 16.92 18.46 -15.18
CA MET A 440 16.38 18.71 -16.53
C MET A 440 15.86 20.15 -16.67
N VAL A 441 15.09 20.65 -15.69
CA VAL A 441 14.60 22.04 -15.68
C VAL A 441 15.76 23.05 -15.63
N ALA A 442 16.79 22.78 -14.82
CA ALA A 442 17.98 23.61 -14.74
C ALA A 442 18.75 23.65 -16.07
N ALA A 443 18.90 22.50 -16.74
CA ALA A 443 19.55 22.42 -18.05
C ALA A 443 18.81 23.24 -19.12
N VAL A 444 17.48 23.17 -19.14
CA VAL A 444 16.65 24.00 -20.04
C VAL A 444 16.79 25.49 -19.72
N SER A 445 16.72 25.85 -18.44
CA SER A 445 16.78 27.25 -18.00
C SER A 445 18.14 27.89 -18.30
N ALA A 446 19.23 27.19 -17.95
CA ALA A 446 20.59 27.64 -18.22
C ALA A 446 20.93 27.64 -19.72
N GLY A 447 20.49 26.62 -20.46
CA GLY A 447 20.63 26.55 -21.91
C GLY A 447 19.90 27.68 -22.62
N GLY A 448 18.65 27.96 -22.24
CA GLY A 448 17.87 29.06 -22.77
C GLY A 448 18.50 30.42 -22.49
N ALA A 449 18.93 30.66 -21.25
CA ALA A 449 19.58 31.92 -20.86
C ALA A 449 20.88 32.16 -21.64
N THR A 450 21.72 31.13 -21.81
CA THR A 450 22.99 31.25 -22.54
C THR A 450 22.78 31.49 -24.04
N VAL A 451 21.79 30.85 -24.66
CA VAL A 451 21.41 31.10 -26.06
C VAL A 451 20.88 32.53 -26.23
N LEU A 452 20.02 33.00 -25.32
CA LEU A 452 19.51 34.37 -25.35
C LEU A 452 20.63 35.41 -25.20
N LEU A 453 21.56 35.21 -24.26
CA LEU A 453 22.70 36.11 -24.06
C LEU A 453 23.63 36.12 -25.29
N ALA A 454 23.88 34.96 -25.92
CA ALA A 454 24.65 34.88 -27.15
C ALA A 454 23.95 35.61 -28.32
N ALA A 455 22.63 35.48 -28.43
CA ALA A 455 21.82 36.18 -29.43
C ALA A 455 21.82 37.70 -29.21
N LEU A 456 21.63 38.16 -27.97
CA LEU A 456 21.69 39.59 -27.61
C LEU A 456 23.08 40.19 -27.90
N TRP A 457 24.15 39.44 -27.61
CA TRP A 457 25.52 39.85 -27.94
C TRP A 457 25.71 39.97 -29.46
N TYR A 458 25.20 39.02 -30.24
CA TYR A 458 25.27 39.06 -31.71
C TYR A 458 24.49 40.25 -32.29
N CYS A 459 23.28 40.52 -31.77
CA CYS A 459 22.48 41.69 -32.15
C CYS A 459 23.18 43.01 -31.83
N ARG A 460 23.84 43.13 -30.67
CA ARG A 460 24.65 44.31 -30.30
C ARG A 460 25.86 44.50 -31.21
N GLN A 461 26.58 43.43 -31.54
CA GLN A 461 27.69 43.46 -32.49
C GLN A 461 27.24 43.94 -33.87
N ARG A 462 26.12 43.41 -34.38
CA ARG A 462 25.59 43.79 -35.70
C ARG A 462 25.17 45.26 -35.77
N LYS A 463 24.56 45.80 -34.70
CA LYS A 463 24.27 47.24 -34.57
C LYS A 463 25.55 48.09 -34.56
N ASN A 464 26.60 47.65 -33.87
CA ASN A 464 27.88 48.38 -33.80
C ASN A 464 28.69 48.31 -35.11
N THR A 465 28.61 47.23 -35.89
CA THR A 465 29.25 47.15 -37.21
C THR A 465 28.50 47.94 -38.28
N GLY A 466 27.16 47.97 -38.23
CA GLY A 466 26.36 48.82 -39.12
C GLY A 466 26.59 50.33 -38.93
N ALA A 467 27.05 50.75 -37.74
CA ALA A 467 27.43 52.12 -37.45
C ALA A 467 28.85 52.51 -37.93
N ARG A 468 29.69 51.54 -38.36
CA ARG A 468 31.05 51.81 -38.87
C ARG A 468 31.14 52.00 -40.38
N ASP A 469 30.13 51.57 -41.14
CA ASP A 469 30.10 51.65 -42.62
C ASP A 469 29.64 53.01 -43.18
N THR A 470 29.42 54.01 -42.32
CA THR A 470 28.97 55.37 -42.69
C THR A 470 30.06 56.44 -42.53
N ARG A 471 31.33 56.12 -42.84
CA ARG A 471 32.34 57.17 -43.12
C ARG A 471 32.46 57.39 -44.64
N PRO A 472 32.21 58.61 -45.16
CA PRO A 472 32.37 58.88 -46.58
C PRO A 472 33.84 58.79 -46.99
N GLN A 473 34.13 58.08 -48.08
CA GLN A 473 35.44 58.09 -48.73
C GLN A 473 35.67 59.48 -49.35
N ILE A 474 36.73 60.17 -48.93
CA ILE A 474 37.22 61.37 -49.60
C ILE A 474 37.97 60.91 -50.86
N VAL A 475 37.41 61.21 -52.04
CA VAL A 475 38.06 61.04 -53.34
C VAL A 475 39.17 62.08 -53.45
N GLN A 476 40.44 61.64 -53.54
CA GLN A 476 41.54 62.52 -53.92
C GLN A 476 41.58 62.67 -55.44
N VAL A 477 41.41 63.91 -55.92
CA VAL A 477 41.66 64.30 -57.31
C VAL A 477 43.14 64.60 -57.47
N THR A 478 43.83 63.83 -58.31
CA THR A 478 45.22 64.01 -58.70
C THR A 478 45.38 65.22 -59.64
N LYS A 479 46.28 66.14 -59.31
CA LYS A 479 46.74 67.24 -60.20
C LYS A 479 48.22 67.00 -60.54
N PRO A 480 48.67 67.16 -61.80
CA PRO A 480 50.04 66.83 -62.19
C PRO A 480 51.05 67.94 -61.86
N ARG A 481 52.12 67.49 -61.20
CA ARG A 481 53.56 67.84 -61.26
C ARG A 481 53.98 69.17 -61.92
N GLU A 482 54.57 70.04 -61.10
CA GLU A 482 55.67 70.94 -61.50
C GLU A 482 56.89 70.68 -60.60
N GLU A 483 58.02 70.40 -61.26
CA GLU A 483 59.40 70.43 -60.76
C GLU A 483 59.81 71.93 -60.67
N THR A 484 60.72 72.47 -59.86
CA THR A 484 62.07 72.11 -59.41
C THR A 484 62.44 73.24 -58.41
N THR A 485 63.13 73.11 -57.27
CA THR A 485 64.60 73.21 -57.05
C THR A 485 64.77 73.73 -55.59
N THR A 486 65.33 72.96 -54.64
CA THR A 486 66.67 73.14 -53.98
C THR A 486 66.86 74.55 -53.38
N THR A 487 67.23 74.81 -52.11
CA THR A 487 68.03 74.10 -51.09
C THR A 487 68.13 74.95 -49.80
N LEU A 488 68.71 74.35 -48.74
CA LEU A 488 69.38 74.91 -47.53
C LEU A 488 68.49 75.13 -46.30
N GLN A 489 68.45 74.21 -45.34
CA GLN A 489 69.41 73.89 -44.25
C GLN A 489 69.39 74.85 -43.06
N THR A 490 69.07 74.26 -41.89
CA THR A 490 69.59 74.46 -40.51
C THR A 490 69.47 75.86 -39.90
N GLU A 491 69.15 76.09 -38.64
CA GLU A 491 69.18 75.34 -37.37
C GLU A 491 68.48 76.24 -36.32
N GLY A 492 68.03 75.71 -35.18
CA GLY A 492 67.92 76.54 -33.97
C GLY A 492 66.71 76.33 -33.05
N SER A 493 67.00 75.68 -31.92
CA SER A 493 66.59 76.05 -30.55
C SER A 493 65.12 75.91 -30.08
N GLU A 494 64.91 74.90 -29.22
CA GLU A 494 64.12 74.95 -27.95
C GLU A 494 64.50 76.17 -27.08
N PRO A 495 63.74 76.61 -26.02
CA PRO A 495 63.00 75.76 -25.06
C PRO A 495 61.71 76.37 -24.42
N ARG A 496 61.07 75.57 -23.53
CA ARG A 496 60.38 75.87 -22.22
C ARG A 496 59.45 77.09 -22.11
N GLU A 497 58.38 77.15 -21.31
CA GLU A 497 57.97 76.50 -20.05
C GLU A 497 56.52 76.93 -19.75
N GLU A 498 55.86 76.21 -18.83
CA GLU A 498 54.83 76.73 -17.89
C GLU A 498 53.47 77.23 -18.47
N THR A 499 52.32 77.11 -17.80
CA THR A 499 51.98 76.92 -16.39
C THR A 499 50.56 76.36 -16.27
N THR A 500 50.31 75.67 -15.17
CA THR A 500 49.03 75.22 -14.57
C THR A 500 48.20 76.42 -14.06
N PRO A 501 47.14 76.30 -13.22
CA PRO A 501 46.11 75.28 -12.96
C PRO A 501 44.68 75.91 -12.83
N LEU A 502 43.69 75.10 -12.40
CA LEU A 502 42.58 75.40 -11.44
C LEU A 502 41.29 74.70 -11.90
N LEU A 503 40.35 74.23 -11.09
CA LEU A 503 40.24 73.76 -9.70
C LEU A 503 38.75 73.37 -9.51
N GLN A 504 38.48 72.29 -8.77
CA GLN A 504 37.31 72.02 -7.90
C GLN A 504 35.85 72.15 -8.45
N THR A 505 34.94 71.21 -8.19
CA THR A 505 34.25 70.85 -6.92
C THR A 505 33.28 69.68 -7.26
N GLY A 506 32.76 68.80 -6.41
CA GLY A 506 32.78 68.60 -4.95
C GLY A 506 31.75 67.50 -4.53
N GLY A 507 31.98 66.86 -3.37
CA GLY A 507 31.05 66.23 -2.38
C GLY A 507 30.13 65.07 -2.84
N ASN A 508 30.13 63.83 -2.31
CA ASN A 508 30.24 63.19 -0.98
C ASN A 508 28.89 62.93 -0.24
N LYS A 509 28.85 61.78 0.47
CA LYS A 509 27.88 61.23 1.45
C LYS A 509 26.65 60.52 0.91
N ASP A 510 26.08 59.48 1.52
CA ASP A 510 26.36 58.45 2.54
C ASP A 510 24.97 57.82 2.77
N THR A 511 24.79 56.49 2.87
CA THR A 511 23.93 55.87 3.91
C THR A 511 23.93 54.32 3.88
N ARG A 512 23.92 53.82 5.11
CA ARG A 512 23.93 52.47 5.72
C ARG A 512 22.88 51.42 5.31
N GLU A 513 23.34 50.16 5.45
CA GLU A 513 22.76 48.98 6.14
C GLU A 513 21.26 48.93 6.51
N GLU A 514 20.62 47.80 6.19
CA GLU A 514 19.91 46.97 7.18
C GLU A 514 19.70 45.53 6.69
N THR A 515 20.02 44.58 7.57
CA THR A 515 19.84 43.13 7.49
C THR A 515 18.77 42.72 8.52
N THR A 516 17.90 41.75 8.19
CA THR A 516 17.35 40.78 9.18
C THR A 516 16.63 39.60 8.49
N PRO A 517 16.72 38.37 9.05
CA PRO A 517 16.08 37.15 8.54
C PRO A 517 14.82 36.75 9.33
N PHE A 518 13.97 35.88 8.79
CA PHE A 518 12.82 35.29 9.50
C PHE A 518 12.94 33.76 9.69
N LEU A 519 12.48 33.34 10.86
CA LEU A 519 12.72 32.08 11.59
C LEU A 519 11.46 31.18 11.64
N ASN A 520 11.71 29.91 11.96
CA ASN A 520 10.78 28.81 12.25
C ASN A 520 9.99 28.93 13.58
N SER A 521 8.83 28.26 13.66
CA SER A 521 8.23 27.60 14.86
C SER A 521 7.03 26.75 14.40
N VAL A 522 6.94 25.42 14.55
CA VAL A 522 6.69 24.56 15.73
C VAL A 522 5.48 24.99 16.58
N GLY A 523 4.49 24.11 16.69
CA GLY A 523 3.36 24.22 17.63
C GLY A 523 2.52 22.93 17.67
N SER A 524 2.66 22.20 18.77
CA SER A 524 1.90 21.03 19.21
C SER A 524 0.65 21.43 20.00
N THR A 525 -0.46 20.70 19.80
CA THR A 525 -1.47 20.33 20.81
C THR A 525 -2.20 19.09 20.32
#